data_AF-A0A183D4J2-F1
#
_entry.id   AF-A0A183D4J2-F1
#
_cell.length_a   1.000
_cell.length_b   1.000
_cell.length_c   1.000
_cell.angle_alpha   90.00
_cell.angle_beta   90.00
_cell.angle_gamma   90.00
#
_symmetry.space_group_name_H-M   'P 1'
#
loop_
_entity.id
_entity.type
_entity.pdbx_description
1 polymer ?
#
loop_
_entity_poly.entity_id
_entity_poly.type
_entity_poly.pdbx_seq_one_letter_code
_entity_poly.pdbx_strand_id
1 'polypeptide(L)'
;LVNSPMDIRNERILKQFEAMVHEFESLDKCRGKEFTLLWLREYQTYWQEVSLYDFDYFTDEAMTTTPKLSVKNGKETIDYSKLNDFLFSPLHKHWKNFLKLRNDSDLPVERFSFLVVYQNTTSWTERIELMQKWRSIAHSYSDLNASVWEANSMFVDQMLSLKTLAMQAS
;
A
#
# COMPACT_ATOMS: atom_id res chain seq x y z
N LEU A 1 0.67 7.59 -3.78
CA LEU A 1 -0.62 7.86 -3.11
C LEU A 1 -1.68 7.04 -3.83
N VAL A 2 -2.51 6.30 -3.11
CA VAL A 2 -3.66 5.57 -3.66
C VAL A 2 -4.91 6.33 -3.22
N ASN A 3 -5.65 6.89 -4.17
CA ASN A 3 -6.78 7.78 -3.89
C ASN A 3 -8.13 7.06 -3.92
N SER A 4 -8.16 5.80 -4.36
CA SER A 4 -9.36 4.98 -4.35
C SER A 4 -9.46 4.18 -3.05
N PRO A 5 -10.66 4.09 -2.43
CA PRO A 5 -10.91 3.14 -1.36
C PRO A 5 -10.67 1.72 -1.89
N MET A 6 -9.58 1.12 -1.44
CA MET A 6 -9.21 -0.23 -1.83
C MET A 6 -9.89 -1.21 -0.89
N ASP A 7 -10.55 -2.26 -1.39
CA ASP A 7 -11.07 -3.36 -0.57
C ASP A 7 -10.05 -4.50 -0.52
N ILE A 8 -9.40 -4.69 0.63
CA ILE A 8 -8.39 -5.75 0.83
C ILE A 8 -8.98 -7.17 0.79
N ARG A 9 -10.30 -7.31 0.96
CA ARG A 9 -11.00 -8.60 0.86
C ARG A 9 -11.15 -9.04 -0.60
N ASN A 10 -11.03 -8.10 -1.54
CA ASN A 10 -11.08 -8.38 -2.96
C ASN A 10 -9.69 -8.77 -3.49
N GLU A 11 -9.46 -10.08 -3.68
CA GLU A 11 -8.18 -10.60 -4.15
C GLU A 11 -7.72 -9.99 -5.48
N ARG A 12 -8.64 -9.62 -6.38
CA ARG A 12 -8.26 -9.06 -7.68
C ARG A 12 -7.64 -7.68 -7.52
N ILE A 13 -8.29 -6.81 -6.75
CA ILE A 13 -7.80 -5.45 -6.49
C ILE A 13 -6.50 -5.53 -5.70
N LEU A 14 -6.42 -6.42 -4.71
CA LEU A 14 -5.21 -6.64 -3.93
C LEU A 14 -4.02 -7.08 -4.81
N LYS A 15 -4.22 -8.07 -5.68
CA LYS A 15 -3.18 -8.53 -6.63
C LYS A 15 -2.76 -7.43 -7.60
N GLN A 16 -3.69 -6.61 -8.09
CA GLN A 16 -3.36 -5.46 -8.94
C GLN A 16 -2.51 -4.43 -8.18
N PHE A 17 -2.86 -4.14 -6.93
CA PHE A 17 -2.07 -3.24 -6.09
C PHE A 17 -0.67 -3.80 -5.81
N GLU A 18 -0.56 -5.07 -5.47
CA GLU A 18 0.73 -5.75 -5.26
C GLU A 18 1.58 -5.75 -6.52
N ALA A 19 1.00 -5.98 -7.70
CA ALA A 19 1.68 -5.88 -8.98
C ALA A 19 2.20 -4.46 -9.25
N MET A 20 1.39 -3.43 -9.00
CA MET A 20 1.80 -2.04 -9.13
C MET A 20 2.99 -1.71 -8.22
N VAL A 21 2.92 -2.12 -6.94
CA VAL A 21 4.02 -1.93 -5.98
C VAL A 21 5.27 -2.67 -6.44
N HIS A 22 5.13 -3.91 -6.91
CA HIS A 22 6.24 -4.70 -7.43
C HIS A 22 6.88 -4.03 -8.66
N GLU A 23 6.10 -3.44 -9.57
CA GLU A 23 6.64 -2.68 -10.70
C GLU A 23 7.50 -1.50 -10.23
N PHE A 24 7.03 -0.72 -9.24
CA PHE A 24 7.86 0.33 -8.65
C PHE A 24 9.15 -0.23 -8.03
N GLU A 25 9.07 -1.36 -7.32
CA GLU A 25 10.22 -1.98 -6.67
C GLU A 25 11.21 -2.61 -7.66
N SER A 26 10.75 -2.97 -8.85
CA SER A 26 11.57 -3.56 -9.92
C SER A 26 12.34 -2.53 -10.75
N LEU A 27 12.02 -1.24 -10.60
CA LEU A 27 12.70 -0.18 -11.33
C LEU A 27 14.18 -0.10 -10.93
N ASP A 28 15.01 0.20 -11.92
CA ASP A 28 16.43 0.45 -11.68
C ASP A 28 16.63 1.52 -10.60
N LYS A 29 17.69 1.37 -9.81
CA LYS A 29 18.00 2.20 -8.64
C LYS A 29 16.99 2.12 -7.49
N CYS A 30 15.94 1.29 -7.54
CA CYS A 30 15.16 1.02 -6.33
C CYS A 30 16.07 0.34 -5.29
N ARG A 31 15.91 0.70 -4.01
CA ARG A 31 16.65 0.03 -2.92
C ARG A 31 16.09 -1.37 -2.59
N GLY A 32 14.99 -1.74 -3.22
CA GLY A 32 14.32 -3.02 -3.06
C GLY A 32 13.17 -2.97 -2.05
N LYS A 33 12.39 -4.06 -2.03
CA LYS A 33 11.15 -4.19 -1.25
C LYS A 33 11.30 -3.97 0.26
N GLU A 34 12.48 -4.25 0.80
CA GLU A 34 12.79 -4.12 2.23
C GLU A 34 12.79 -2.67 2.71
N PHE A 35 12.95 -1.72 1.78
CA PHE A 35 12.93 -0.28 2.09
C PHE A 35 11.59 0.38 1.74
N THR A 36 10.62 -0.39 1.23
CA THR A 36 9.29 0.11 0.92
C THR A 36 8.45 0.18 2.19
N LEU A 37 8.05 1.38 2.58
CA LEU A 37 7.13 1.59 3.69
C LEU A 37 5.70 1.46 3.20
N LEU A 38 5.09 0.31 3.47
CA LEU A 38 3.72 -0.03 3.11
C LEU A 38 2.97 -0.68 4.29
N TRP A 39 1.99 0.03 4.82
CA TRP A 39 1.15 -0.42 5.95
C TRP A 39 0.51 -1.79 5.71
N LEU A 40 0.13 -2.08 4.45
CA LEU A 40 -0.63 -3.28 4.11
C LEU A 40 0.17 -4.56 4.35
N ARG A 41 1.49 -4.54 4.11
CA ARG A 41 2.37 -5.70 4.35
C ARG A 41 2.47 -5.98 5.84
N GLU A 42 2.71 -4.94 6.65
CA GLU A 42 2.75 -5.08 8.10
C GLU A 42 1.40 -5.49 8.67
N TYR A 43 0.29 -4.97 8.12
CA TYR A 43 -1.05 -5.35 8.52
C TYR A 43 -1.35 -6.81 8.20
N GLN A 44 -0.94 -7.32 7.03
CA GLN A 44 -1.07 -8.73 6.66
C GLN A 44 -0.34 -9.63 7.66
N THR A 45 0.90 -9.29 8.02
CA THR A 45 1.67 -10.04 9.03
C THR A 45 1.00 -9.99 10.39
N TYR A 46 0.62 -8.80 10.86
CA TYR A 46 -0.08 -8.62 12.14
C TYR A 46 -1.39 -9.41 12.21
N TRP A 47 -2.20 -9.35 11.15
CA TRP A 47 -3.48 -10.05 11.07
C TRP A 47 -3.28 -11.57 11.17
N GLN A 48 -2.26 -12.11 10.48
CA GLN A 48 -1.90 -13.54 10.53
C GLN A 48 -1.44 -13.94 11.92
N GLU A 49 -0.52 -13.19 12.53
CA GLU A 49 -0.01 -13.46 13.87
C GLU A 49 -1.14 -13.49 14.91
N VAL A 50 -1.99 -12.46 14.91
CA VAL A 50 -3.14 -12.40 15.83
C VAL A 50 -4.14 -13.52 15.56
N SER A 51 -4.39 -13.89 14.29
CA SER A 51 -5.26 -15.04 13.97
C SER A 51 -4.69 -16.37 14.49
N LEU A 52 -3.37 -16.56 14.49
CA LEU A 52 -2.75 -17.77 15.04
C LEU A 52 -2.90 -17.83 16.56
N TYR A 53 -2.65 -16.73 17.28
CA TYR A 53 -2.79 -16.70 18.74
C TYR A 53 -4.25 -16.84 19.21
N ASP A 54 -5.21 -16.29 18.46
CA ASP A 54 -6.64 -16.46 18.75
C ASP A 54 -7.07 -17.92 18.57
N PHE A 55 -6.49 -18.65 17.62
CA PHE A 55 -6.74 -20.08 17.44
C PHE A 55 -6.16 -20.93 18.58
N ASP A 56 -4.93 -20.64 19.03
CA ASP A 56 -4.22 -21.45 20.03
C ASP A 56 -4.78 -21.29 21.46
N TYR A 57 -5.34 -20.13 21.81
CA TYR A 57 -5.86 -19.88 23.17
C TYR A 57 -7.14 -20.67 23.49
N PHE A 58 -7.98 -20.97 22.50
CA PHE A 58 -9.23 -21.70 22.70
C PHE A 58 -9.11 -23.22 22.51
N THR A 59 -7.94 -23.72 22.09
CA THR A 59 -7.75 -25.17 21.83
C THR A 59 -7.27 -25.98 23.03
N ASP A 60 -6.77 -25.36 24.11
CA ASP A 60 -6.20 -26.11 25.25
C ASP A 60 -7.04 -26.15 26.54
N GLU A 61 -8.16 -25.43 26.65
CA GLU A 61 -9.03 -25.51 27.85
C GLU A 61 -10.53 -25.51 27.54
N ALA A 62 -11.08 -26.67 27.17
CA ALA A 62 -12.50 -26.96 27.39
C ALA A 62 -12.81 -28.47 27.39
N MET A 63 -12.45 -29.17 28.48
CA MET A 63 -13.42 -30.11 29.04
C MET A 63 -14.55 -29.29 29.64
N THR A 64 -15.65 -29.13 28.90
CA THR A 64 -17.06 -29.34 29.34
C THR A 64 -18.05 -28.51 28.53
N THR A 65 -19.04 -29.23 28.00
CA THR A 65 -20.39 -28.80 27.59
C THR A 65 -20.56 -27.89 26.37
N THR A 66 -20.92 -28.57 25.28
CA THR A 66 -21.59 -28.10 24.05
C THR A 66 -20.80 -27.13 23.17
N PRO A 67 -20.00 -27.65 22.23
CA PRO A 67 -19.39 -26.81 21.22
C PRO A 67 -20.46 -26.45 20.19
N LYS A 68 -20.95 -25.20 20.20
CA LYS A 68 -21.40 -24.59 18.94
C LYS A 68 -20.13 -24.25 18.15
N LEU A 69 -19.55 -25.31 17.60
CA LEU A 69 -18.41 -25.23 16.70
C LEU A 69 -18.93 -24.69 15.37
N SER A 70 -18.98 -23.36 15.22
CA SER A 70 -18.89 -22.79 13.88
C SER A 70 -17.46 -22.98 13.43
N VAL A 71 -17.16 -24.19 12.94
CA VAL A 71 -15.96 -24.46 12.16
C VAL A 71 -16.04 -23.54 10.94
N LYS A 72 -15.35 -22.39 10.96
CA LYS A 72 -15.04 -21.70 9.72
C LYS A 72 -13.94 -22.51 9.02
N ASN A 73 -14.34 -23.60 8.37
CA ASN A 73 -13.55 -24.34 7.37
C ASN A 73 -13.40 -23.50 6.09
N GLY A 74 -13.00 -22.24 6.23
CA GLY A 74 -12.72 -21.33 5.15
C GLY A 74 -11.39 -20.68 5.46
N LYS A 75 -10.44 -20.78 4.53
CA LYS A 75 -9.19 -20.02 4.52
C LYS A 75 -9.54 -18.58 4.89
N GLU A 76 -9.25 -18.16 6.12
CA GLU A 76 -9.73 -16.86 6.60
C GLU A 76 -9.08 -15.78 5.73
N THR A 77 -9.91 -15.05 5.00
CA THR A 77 -9.46 -13.96 4.13
C THR A 77 -9.23 -12.73 4.98
N ILE A 78 -8.11 -12.05 4.77
CA ILE A 78 -7.80 -10.80 5.46
C ILE A 78 -8.93 -9.78 5.29
N ASP A 79 -9.30 -9.12 6.38
CA ASP A 79 -10.35 -8.12 6.45
C ASP A 79 -9.90 -6.93 7.30
N TYR A 80 -10.80 -5.97 7.56
CA TYR A 80 -10.49 -4.78 8.36
C TYR A 80 -10.81 -4.92 9.86
N SER A 81 -11.25 -6.09 10.33
CA SER A 81 -11.73 -6.28 11.70
C SER A 81 -10.68 -5.88 12.75
N LYS A 82 -9.41 -6.21 12.47
CA LYS A 82 -8.25 -5.95 13.35
C LYS A 82 -7.53 -4.63 13.04
N LEU A 83 -8.03 -3.84 12.08
CA LEU A 83 -7.34 -2.61 11.63
C LEU A 83 -7.23 -1.60 12.77
N ASN A 84 -8.27 -1.49 13.60
CA ASN A 84 -8.27 -0.54 14.70
C ASN A 84 -7.18 -0.88 15.72
N ASP A 85 -7.12 -2.15 16.15
CA ASP A 85 -6.13 -2.63 17.11
C ASP A 85 -4.71 -2.50 16.58
N PHE A 86 -4.51 -2.77 15.28
CA PHE A 86 -3.25 -2.51 14.59
C PHE A 86 -2.83 -1.03 14.70
N LEU A 87 -3.72 -0.09 14.41
CA LEU A 87 -3.41 1.34 14.44
C LEU A 87 -3.28 1.92 15.85
N PHE A 88 -3.78 1.23 16.88
CA PHE A 88 -3.59 1.59 18.28
C PHE A 88 -2.40 0.88 18.93
N SER A 89 -1.91 -0.21 18.33
CA SER A 89 -0.74 -0.93 18.82
C SER A 89 0.50 -0.02 18.89
N PRO A 90 1.27 -0.05 20.00
CA PRO A 90 2.47 0.77 20.15
C PRO A 90 3.49 0.62 19.01
N LEU A 91 3.53 -0.56 18.37
CA LEU A 91 4.47 -0.88 17.29
C LEU A 91 4.04 -0.28 15.94
N HIS A 92 2.74 -0.27 15.64
CA HIS A 92 2.21 0.05 14.32
C HIS A 92 1.45 1.38 14.24
N LYS A 93 1.24 2.08 15.37
CA LYS A 93 0.51 3.37 15.43
C LYS A 93 1.02 4.44 14.46
N HIS A 94 2.28 4.36 14.02
CA HIS A 94 2.87 5.31 13.09
C HIS A 94 2.21 5.24 11.69
N TRP A 95 1.61 4.10 11.30
CA TRP A 95 0.88 3.95 10.05
C TRP A 95 -0.38 4.82 9.96
N LYS A 96 -0.92 5.27 11.10
CA LYS A 96 -2.07 6.16 11.13
C LYS A 96 -1.84 7.44 10.31
N ASN A 97 -0.59 7.91 10.21
CA ASN A 97 -0.24 9.10 9.43
C ASN A 97 -0.24 8.86 7.91
N PHE A 98 -0.18 7.60 7.48
CA PHE A 98 -0.20 7.19 6.07
C PHE A 98 -1.61 6.87 5.57
N LEU A 99 -2.58 6.77 6.47
CA LEU A 99 -3.95 6.39 6.18
C LEU A 99 -4.90 7.57 6.38
N LYS A 100 -5.85 7.74 5.45
CA LYS A 100 -7.09 8.44 5.75
C LYS A 100 -8.18 7.41 6.01
N LEU A 101 -8.75 7.50 7.21
CA LEU A 101 -9.84 6.63 7.63
C LEU A 101 -11.20 7.31 7.48
N ARG A 102 -12.23 6.51 7.24
CA ARG A 102 -13.64 6.89 7.22
C ARG A 102 -14.39 6.11 8.29
N ASN A 103 -15.00 6.81 9.24
CA ASN A 103 -15.56 6.21 10.46
C ASN A 103 -16.89 5.45 10.26
N ASP A 104 -17.57 5.61 9.12
CA ASP A 104 -18.95 5.14 8.91
C ASP A 104 -19.09 4.33 7.61
N SER A 105 -18.19 3.38 7.41
CA SER A 105 -18.11 2.62 6.16
C SER A 105 -17.50 1.26 6.38
N ASP A 106 -18.04 0.26 5.69
CA ASP A 106 -17.49 -1.11 5.60
C ASP A 106 -16.07 -1.13 5.02
N LEU A 107 -15.71 -0.09 4.25
CA LEU A 107 -14.34 0.22 3.84
C LEU A 107 -13.80 1.37 4.70
N PRO A 108 -13.06 1.09 5.79
CA PRO A 108 -12.57 2.13 6.69
C PRO A 108 -11.37 2.89 6.10
N VAL A 109 -10.65 2.33 5.13
CA VAL A 109 -9.52 3.00 4.46
C VAL A 109 -9.99 3.72 3.20
N GLU A 110 -10.06 5.05 3.25
CA GLU A 110 -10.50 5.88 2.10
C GLU A 110 -9.37 6.12 1.10
N ARG A 111 -8.18 6.45 1.60
CA ARG A 111 -6.97 6.67 0.80
C ARG A 111 -5.74 6.46 1.65
N PHE A 112 -4.62 6.13 1.02
CA PHE A 112 -3.37 5.94 1.74
C PHE A 112 -2.15 6.30 0.89
N SER A 113 -1.06 6.64 1.57
CA SER A 113 0.26 6.78 0.97
C SER A 113 1.15 5.61 1.36
N PHE A 114 2.13 5.33 0.51
CA PHE A 114 3.23 4.42 0.77
C PHE A 114 4.49 5.05 0.17
N LEU A 115 5.65 4.64 0.67
CA LEU A 115 6.94 5.18 0.25
C LEU A 115 7.77 4.07 -0.38
N VAL A 116 8.33 4.35 -1.57
CA VAL A 116 9.33 3.49 -2.21
C VAL A 116 10.63 4.28 -2.27
N VAL A 117 11.73 3.67 -1.82
CA VAL A 117 13.02 4.35 -1.70
C VAL A 117 13.91 4.00 -2.88
N TYR A 118 14.45 5.04 -3.52
CA TYR A 118 15.40 4.93 -4.63
C TYR A 118 16.79 5.44 -4.20
N GLN A 119 17.82 4.98 -4.89
CA GLN A 119 19.17 5.51 -4.72
C GLN A 119 19.22 6.96 -5.17
N ASN A 120 20.07 7.76 -4.49
CA ASN A 120 20.20 9.16 -4.81
C ASN A 120 20.76 9.32 -6.21
N THR A 121 19.99 9.99 -7.05
CA THR A 121 20.33 10.28 -8.43
C THR A 121 20.86 11.70 -8.49
N THR A 122 22.08 11.92 -8.99
CA THR A 122 22.69 13.26 -9.04
C THR A 122 22.33 14.02 -10.31
N SER A 123 21.99 13.32 -11.40
CA SER A 123 21.65 13.91 -12.70
C SER A 123 20.16 14.27 -12.78
N TRP A 124 19.87 15.48 -13.28
CA TRP A 124 18.49 15.91 -13.56
C TRP A 124 17.81 15.08 -14.64
N THR A 125 18.52 14.65 -15.68
CA THR A 125 17.97 13.79 -16.75
C THR A 125 17.46 12.48 -16.18
N GLU A 126 18.24 11.84 -15.33
CA GLU A 126 17.87 10.58 -14.69
C GLU A 126 16.66 10.75 -13.76
N ARG A 127 16.54 11.88 -13.06
CA ARG A 127 15.35 12.21 -12.25
C ARG A 127 14.10 12.38 -13.11
N ILE A 128 14.21 13.04 -14.26
CA ILE A 128 13.09 13.25 -15.19
C ILE A 128 12.62 11.91 -15.75
N GLU A 129 13.54 11.07 -16.22
CA GLU A 129 13.22 9.74 -16.74
C GLU A 129 12.57 8.85 -15.68
N LEU A 130 13.09 8.88 -14.46
CA LEU A 130 12.53 8.14 -13.33
C LEU A 130 11.11 8.63 -12.98
N MET A 131 10.90 9.94 -12.96
CA MET A 131 9.58 10.53 -12.75
C MET A 131 8.57 10.12 -13.83
N GLN A 132 8.99 10.10 -15.10
CA GLN A 132 8.14 9.65 -16.20
C GLN A 132 7.78 8.16 -16.06
N LYS A 133 8.74 7.31 -15.70
CA LYS A 133 8.49 5.89 -15.40
C LYS A 133 7.48 5.72 -14.27
N TRP A 134 7.64 6.46 -13.16
CA TRP A 134 6.71 6.39 -12.05
C TRP A 134 5.29 6.79 -12.43
N ARG A 135 5.13 7.88 -13.20
CA ARG A 135 3.82 8.31 -13.70
C ARG A 135 3.21 7.31 -14.66
N SER A 136 4.03 6.70 -15.53
CA SER A 136 3.59 5.65 -16.45
C SER A 136 3.06 4.43 -15.70
N ILE A 137 3.74 3.99 -14.63
CA ILE A 137 3.27 2.89 -13.77
C ILE A 137 1.97 3.31 -13.08
N ALA A 138 1.92 4.47 -12.42
CA ALA A 138 0.68 4.89 -11.75
C ALA A 138 -0.52 4.99 -12.73
N HIS A 139 -0.26 5.39 -13.98
CA HIS A 139 -1.29 5.51 -15.01
C HIS A 139 -1.77 4.15 -15.56
N SER A 140 -0.91 3.13 -15.64
CA SER A 140 -1.31 1.79 -16.09
C SER A 140 -2.27 1.09 -15.13
N TYR A 141 -2.30 1.52 -13.86
CA TYR A 141 -3.22 1.04 -12.83
C TYR A 141 -4.33 2.07 -12.53
N SER A 142 -5.04 2.51 -13.57
CA SER A 142 -6.09 3.55 -13.48
C SER A 142 -7.21 3.23 -12.48
N ASP A 143 -7.52 1.94 -12.29
CA ASP A 143 -8.55 1.45 -11.37
C ASP A 143 -8.25 1.83 -9.89
N LEU A 144 -6.97 1.96 -9.55
CA LEU A 144 -6.52 2.31 -8.20
C LEU A 144 -6.48 3.84 -7.97
N ASN A 145 -6.64 4.63 -9.03
CA ASN A 145 -6.50 6.09 -9.01
C ASN A 145 -5.21 6.52 -8.28
N ALA A 146 -4.09 5.91 -8.65
CA ALA A 146 -2.80 6.15 -8.02
C ALA A 146 -2.17 7.45 -8.55
N SER A 147 -1.55 8.22 -7.65
CA SER A 147 -0.75 9.39 -8.00
C SER A 147 0.62 9.35 -7.34
N VAL A 148 1.62 9.87 -8.05
CA VAL A 148 3.01 9.93 -7.60
C VAL A 148 3.31 11.33 -7.07
N TRP A 149 3.92 11.40 -5.90
CA TRP A 149 4.37 12.65 -5.31
C TRP A 149 5.87 12.55 -4.99
N GLU A 150 6.63 13.57 -5.38
CA GLU A 150 8.03 13.74 -5.06
C GLU A 150 8.30 15.23 -4.84
N ALA A 151 9.15 15.56 -3.86
CA ALA A 151 9.31 16.94 -3.38
C ALA A 151 9.79 17.92 -4.46
N ASN A 152 10.56 17.44 -5.45
CA ASN A 152 11.09 18.23 -6.56
C ASN A 152 10.27 18.08 -7.86
N SER A 153 9.11 17.44 -7.82
CA SER A 153 8.27 17.18 -9.01
C SER A 153 7.90 18.46 -9.78
N MET A 154 7.71 19.58 -9.09
CA MET A 154 7.44 20.88 -9.72
C MET A 154 8.57 21.32 -10.67
N PHE A 155 9.84 21.12 -10.29
CA PHE A 155 10.98 21.51 -11.13
C PHE A 155 11.06 20.65 -12.39
N VAL A 156 10.76 19.35 -12.25
CA VAL A 156 10.67 18.43 -13.39
C VAL A 156 9.56 18.87 -14.35
N ASP A 157 8.39 19.25 -13.84
CA ASP A 157 7.27 19.70 -14.66
C ASP A 157 7.57 21.01 -15.41
N GLN A 158 8.26 21.96 -14.76
CA GLN A 158 8.73 23.17 -15.42
C GLN A 158 9.75 22.88 -16.53
N MET A 159 10.71 21.97 -16.30
CA MET A 159 11.68 21.61 -17.33
C MET A 159 11.02 20.95 -18.56
N LEU A 160 10.03 20.09 -18.34
CA LEU A 160 9.30 19.41 -19.42
C LEU A 160 8.47 20.39 -20.26
N SER A 161 7.83 21.38 -19.62
CA SER A 161 7.04 22.39 -20.34
C SER A 161 7.94 23.27 -21.23
N LEU A 162 9.10 23.71 -20.73
CA LEU A 162 10.06 24.51 -21.49
C LEU A 162 10.58 23.78 -22.73
N LYS A 163 10.91 22.48 -22.61
CA LYS A 163 11.36 21.67 -23.75
C LYS A 163 10.29 21.58 -24.84
N THR A 164 9.03 21.42 -24.43
CA THR A 164 7.88 21.35 -25.35
C THR A 164 7.68 22.66 -26.09
N LEU A 165 7.73 23.79 -25.37
CA LEU A 165 7.59 25.13 -25.94
C LEU A 165 8.69 25.45 -26.96
N ALA A 166 9.93 25.08 -26.66
CA ALA A 166 11.06 25.31 -27.57
C ALA A 166 10.91 24.56 -28.90
N MET A 167 10.39 23.32 -28.89
CA MET A 167 10.13 22.54 -30.10
C MET A 167 8.93 23.05 -30.91
N GLN A 168 7.98 23.74 -30.29
CA GLN A 168 6.84 24.34 -30.99
C GLN A 168 7.18 25.69 -31.65
N ALA A 169 8.25 26.34 -31.19
CA ALA A 169 8.71 27.64 -31.70
C ALA A 169 9.80 27.53 -32.78
N SER A 170 10.26 26.32 -33.10
CA SER A 170 11.25 26.00 -34.16
C SER A 170 10.56 25.48 -35.42
#